data_AF-C0B628-F1
#
_entry.id   AF-C0B628-F1
#
_cell.length_a   1.000
_cell.length_b   1.000
_cell.length_c   1.000
_cell.angle_alpha   90.00
_cell.angle_beta   90.00
_cell.angle_gamma   90.00
#
_symmetry.space_group_name_H-M   'P 1'
#
loop_
_entity.id
_entity.type
_entity.pdbx_description
1 polymer ?
#
loop_
_entity_poly.entity_id
_entity_poly.type
_entity_poly.pdbx_seq_one_letter_code
_entity_poly.pdbx_strand_id
1 'polypeptide(L)'
;MQRIIGGQNNVERFLKLVKKYENITELTPAMINEFIDKILVHEPQGKGADRTTEVEIYLNYVGQFQVPVEQHEPTEEERIAAEKEAERLRRKRESNRKYMKKIREKSKEFAEHERIAEEKSSDSNVCVEQNATSKSNRQKVKGEKIA
;
A
#
# COMPACT_ATOMS: atom_id res chain seq x y z
N MET A 1 43.00 13.30 -12.37
CA MET A 1 43.04 14.45 -13.30
C MET A 1 42.84 13.94 -14.72
N GLN A 2 41.60 13.91 -15.22
CA GLN A 2 41.33 13.53 -16.62
C GLN A 2 41.56 14.75 -17.52
N ARG A 3 42.41 14.60 -18.54
CA ARG A 3 42.74 15.64 -19.50
C ARG A 3 41.55 15.88 -20.43
N ILE A 4 41.01 17.09 -20.41
CA ILE A 4 40.09 17.57 -21.44
C ILE A 4 40.92 17.92 -22.68
N ILE A 5 41.04 16.96 -23.61
CA ILE A 5 41.60 17.17 -24.94
C ILE A 5 40.39 17.28 -25.89
N GLY A 6 40.03 18.48 -26.38
CA GLY A 6 38.90 18.55 -27.34
C GLY A 6 38.32 19.91 -27.75
N GLY A 7 38.96 21.05 -27.47
CA GLY A 7 38.32 22.37 -27.68
C GLY A 7 38.05 22.80 -29.13
N GLN A 8 38.89 22.41 -30.10
CA GLN A 8 38.82 22.94 -31.47
C GLN A 8 37.83 22.18 -32.37
N ASN A 9 37.70 20.86 -32.21
CA ASN A 9 36.84 20.03 -33.07
C ASN A 9 35.34 20.23 -32.81
N ASN A 10 34.99 20.67 -31.60
CA ASN A 10 33.59 20.79 -31.16
C ASN A 10 32.90 22.05 -31.72
N VAL A 11 33.63 23.16 -31.85
CA VAL A 11 33.06 24.42 -32.38
C VAL A 11 32.76 24.31 -33.88
N GLU A 12 33.66 23.69 -34.66
CA GLU A 12 33.43 23.51 -36.09
C GLU A 12 32.26 22.54 -36.37
N ARG A 13 32.13 21.48 -35.55
CA ARG A 13 31.00 20.54 -35.61
C ARG A 13 29.69 21.25 -35.27
N PHE A 14 29.68 22.10 -34.25
CA PHE A 14 28.51 22.92 -33.90
C PHE A 14 28.10 23.85 -35.05
N LEU A 15 29.05 24.60 -35.64
CA LEU A 15 28.76 25.50 -36.75
C LEU A 15 28.20 24.77 -37.98
N LYS A 16 28.67 23.54 -38.27
CA LYS A 16 28.12 22.69 -39.33
C LYS A 16 26.67 22.28 -39.04
N LEU A 17 26.37 21.90 -37.79
CA LEU A 17 25.02 21.53 -37.36
C LEU A 17 24.05 22.71 -37.45
N VAL A 18 24.46 23.89 -36.96
CA VAL A 18 23.62 25.11 -37.02
C VAL A 18 23.29 25.45 -38.47
N LYS A 19 24.27 25.46 -39.39
CA LYS A 19 24.04 25.73 -40.81
C LYS A 19 23.15 24.68 -41.50
N LYS A 20 23.27 23.42 -41.12
CA LYS A 20 22.46 22.31 -41.66
C LYS A 20 20.99 22.42 -41.23
N TYR A 21 20.75 22.97 -40.04
CA TYR A 21 19.44 23.02 -39.40
C TYR A 21 18.95 24.44 -39.11
N GLU A 22 19.44 25.45 -39.85
CA GLU A 22 19.05 26.85 -39.68
C GLU A 22 17.61 27.11 -40.16
N ASN A 23 17.20 26.42 -41.23
CA ASN A 23 15.89 26.56 -41.85
C ASN A 23 15.17 25.20 -41.88
N ILE A 24 14.72 24.74 -40.72
CA ILE A 24 13.94 23.51 -40.60
C ILE A 24 12.45 23.80 -40.52
N THR A 25 11.68 23.11 -41.35
CA THR A 25 10.21 23.10 -41.32
C THR A 25 9.67 22.04 -40.37
N GLU A 26 10.37 20.92 -40.21
CA GLU A 26 9.96 19.81 -39.36
C GLU A 26 11.15 19.26 -38.55
N LEU A 27 10.90 18.96 -37.27
CA LEU A 27 11.90 18.36 -36.39
C LEU A 27 11.88 16.84 -36.57
N THR A 28 12.99 16.26 -37.03
CA THR A 28 13.12 14.81 -37.22
C THR A 28 13.84 14.14 -36.04
N PRO A 29 13.54 12.86 -35.71
CA PRO A 29 14.24 12.15 -34.63
C PRO A 29 15.76 12.05 -34.85
N ALA A 30 16.18 11.93 -36.11
CA ALA A 30 17.61 11.91 -36.46
C ALA A 30 18.31 13.21 -36.07
N MET A 31 17.64 14.36 -36.21
CA MET A 31 18.18 15.64 -35.79
C MET A 31 18.35 15.72 -34.27
N ILE A 32 17.33 15.32 -33.52
CA ILE A 32 17.36 15.33 -32.06
C ILE A 32 18.54 14.49 -31.56
N ASN A 33 18.76 13.31 -32.14
CA ASN A 33 19.88 12.44 -31.79
C ASN A 33 21.26 13.10 -32.00
N GLU A 34 21.42 13.93 -33.04
CA GLU A 34 22.67 14.67 -33.27
C GLU A 34 22.97 15.69 -32.16
N PHE A 35 21.94 16.17 -31.46
CA PHE A 35 22.05 17.11 -30.35
C PHE A 35 22.15 16.45 -28.97
N ILE A 36 22.05 15.13 -28.84
CA ILE A 36 22.20 14.45 -27.53
C ILE A 36 23.69 14.23 -27.24
N ASP A 37 24.15 14.63 -26.05
CA ASP A 37 25.49 14.33 -25.51
C ASP A 37 25.49 12.95 -24.84
N LYS A 38 24.63 12.81 -23.83
CA LYS A 38 24.48 11.59 -23.06
C LYS A 38 23.05 11.46 -22.51
N ILE A 39 22.66 10.23 -22.27
CA ILE A 39 21.40 9.87 -21.62
C ILE A 39 21.77 9.12 -20.35
N LEU A 40 21.36 9.63 -19.20
CA LEU A 40 21.45 8.93 -17.93
C LEU A 40 20.09 8.32 -17.61
N VAL A 41 20.07 7.00 -17.48
CA VAL A 41 18.90 6.25 -17.06
C VAL A 41 19.13 5.82 -15.63
N HIS A 42 18.30 6.32 -14.72
CA HIS A 42 18.38 5.98 -13.30
C HIS A 42 17.77 4.61 -13.03
N GLU A 43 18.01 4.12 -11.81
CA GLU A 43 17.37 2.89 -11.38
C GLU A 43 15.85 3.10 -11.27
N PRO A 44 15.05 2.13 -11.75
CA PRO A 44 13.61 2.22 -11.67
C PRO A 44 13.15 2.19 -10.22
N GLN A 45 12.34 3.17 -9.85
CA GLN A 45 11.76 3.33 -8.52
C GLN A 45 10.32 2.79 -8.49
N GLY A 46 9.86 2.35 -7.30
CA GLY A 46 8.50 1.84 -7.11
C GLY A 46 8.35 0.33 -7.25
N LYS A 47 7.11 -0.16 -7.16
CA LYS A 47 6.76 -1.60 -7.20
C LYS A 47 5.49 -1.83 -8.02
N GLY A 48 5.48 -2.87 -8.85
CA GLY A 48 4.29 -3.26 -9.61
C GLY A 48 3.97 -2.30 -10.76
N ALA A 49 2.72 -1.84 -10.82
CA ALA A 49 2.23 -0.96 -11.88
C ALA A 49 2.76 0.48 -11.78
N ASP A 50 3.13 0.92 -10.57
CA ASP A 50 3.62 2.29 -10.31
C ASP A 50 5.15 2.41 -10.46
N ARG A 51 5.78 1.48 -11.20
CA ARG A 51 7.22 1.49 -11.42
C ARG A 51 7.58 2.59 -12.42
N THR A 52 8.38 3.57 -11.99
CA THR A 52 8.82 4.70 -12.82
C THR A 52 10.34 4.69 -12.98
N THR A 53 10.84 5.18 -14.11
CA THR A 53 12.29 5.32 -14.35
C THR A 53 12.57 6.76 -14.71
N GLU A 54 13.46 7.39 -13.96
CA GLU A 54 13.88 8.75 -14.25
C GLU A 54 14.97 8.73 -15.33
N VAL A 55 14.82 9.57 -16.34
CA VAL A 55 15.75 9.68 -17.47
C VAL A 55 16.19 11.14 -17.60
N GLU A 56 17.50 11.38 -17.49
CA GLU A 56 18.10 12.69 -17.75
C GLU A 56 18.76 12.70 -19.13
N ILE A 57 18.38 13.67 -19.96
CA ILE A 57 18.94 13.86 -21.30
C ILE A 57 19.81 15.11 -21.29
N TYR A 58 21.10 14.95 -21.55
CA TYR A 58 22.04 16.05 -21.69
C TYR A 58 22.16 16.41 -23.16
N LEU A 59 21.87 17.67 -23.48
CA LEU A 59 21.96 18.19 -24.84
C LEU A 59 23.33 18.85 -25.06
N ASN A 60 23.92 18.55 -26.20
CA ASN A 60 25.13 19.21 -26.70
C ASN A 60 24.81 20.64 -27.15
N TYR A 61 25.68 21.58 -26.79
CA TYR A 61 25.64 22.98 -27.26
C TYR A 61 24.39 23.79 -26.89
N VAL A 62 23.47 23.21 -26.14
CA VAL A 62 22.40 23.93 -25.47
C VAL A 62 22.94 24.31 -24.09
N GLY A 63 22.79 25.57 -23.69
CA GLY A 63 23.17 26.01 -22.34
C GLY A 63 22.30 25.36 -21.27
N GLN A 64 22.11 26.05 -20.15
CA GLN A 64 21.14 25.60 -19.14
C GLN A 64 19.71 25.61 -19.75
N PHE A 65 19.18 24.44 -20.09
CA PHE A 65 17.82 24.27 -20.57
C PHE A 65 16.93 23.83 -19.42
N GLN A 66 15.94 24.64 -19.07
CA GLN A 66 14.87 24.23 -18.18
C GLN A 66 13.69 23.83 -19.04
N VAL A 67 13.31 22.55 -19.01
CA VAL A 67 12.07 22.10 -19.62
C VAL A 67 10.94 22.83 -18.88
N PRO A 68 10.09 23.62 -19.58
CA PRO A 68 8.92 24.18 -18.95
C PRO A 68 8.08 23.04 -18.39
N VAL A 69 8.00 22.94 -17.06
CA VAL A 69 7.08 22.01 -16.43
C VAL A 69 5.70 22.58 -16.69
N GLU A 70 5.00 22.05 -17.69
CA GLU A 70 3.57 22.28 -17.80
C GLU A 70 2.94 21.77 -16.50
N GLN A 71 2.52 22.72 -15.66
CA GLN A 71 1.73 22.44 -14.48
C GLN A 71 0.36 21.99 -15.01
N HIS A 72 0.23 20.71 -15.34
CA HIS A 72 -1.03 20.11 -15.69
C HIS A 72 -1.91 20.13 -14.44
N GLU A 73 -2.73 21.17 -14.31
CA GLU A 73 -3.82 21.16 -13.35
C GLU A 73 -4.73 19.97 -13.72
N PRO A 74 -5.04 19.08 -12.76
CA PRO A 74 -5.92 17.94 -13.01
C PRO A 74 -7.19 18.44 -13.70
N THR A 75 -7.51 17.85 -14.85
CA THR A 75 -8.70 18.26 -15.60
C THR A 75 -9.91 18.03 -14.70
N GLU A 76 -10.93 18.88 -14.79
CA GLU A 76 -12.10 18.80 -13.91
C GLU A 76 -12.76 17.40 -13.89
N GLU A 77 -12.69 16.68 -15.02
CA GLU A 77 -13.14 15.29 -15.12
C GLU A 77 -12.35 14.32 -14.23
N GLU A 78 -11.03 14.47 -14.14
CA GLU A 78 -10.17 13.64 -13.30
C GLU A 78 -10.43 13.90 -11.81
N ARG A 79 -10.70 15.16 -11.45
CA ARG A 79 -11.07 15.52 -10.07
C ARG A 79 -12.37 14.87 -9.65
N ILE A 80 -13.39 14.92 -10.51
CA ILE A 80 -14.68 14.28 -10.27
C ILE A 80 -14.51 12.75 -10.18
N ALA A 81 -13.68 12.14 -11.02
CA ALA A 81 -13.41 10.71 -10.98
C ALA A 81 -12.72 10.29 -9.67
N ALA A 82 -11.69 11.03 -9.26
CA ALA A 82 -10.96 10.80 -8.00
C ALA A 82 -11.87 10.94 -6.78
N GLU A 83 -12.76 11.94 -6.77
CA GLU A 83 -13.73 12.13 -5.69
C GLU A 83 -14.74 10.99 -5.61
N LYS A 84 -15.31 10.56 -6.75
CA LYS A 84 -16.21 9.40 -6.83
C LYS A 84 -15.53 8.12 -6.34
N GLU A 85 -14.27 7.91 -6.70
CA GLU A 85 -13.51 6.74 -6.26
C GLU A 85 -13.22 6.80 -4.75
N ALA A 86 -12.82 7.96 -4.24
CA ALA A 86 -12.59 8.19 -2.81
C ALA A 86 -13.87 7.96 -2.00
N GLU A 87 -15.02 8.44 -2.50
CA GLU A 87 -16.32 8.21 -1.87
C GLU A 87 -16.68 6.72 -1.85
N ARG A 88 -16.50 6.01 -2.99
CA ARG A 88 -16.72 4.57 -3.08
C ARG A 88 -15.87 3.82 -2.06
N LEU A 89 -14.59 4.19 -1.93
CA LEU A 89 -13.66 3.56 -1.00
C LEU A 89 -14.04 3.85 0.46
N ARG A 90 -14.49 5.07 0.76
CA ARG A 90 -14.99 5.46 2.09
C ARG A 90 -16.24 4.66 2.47
N ARG A 91 -17.23 4.55 1.58
CA ARG A 91 -18.43 3.72 1.78
C ARG A 91 -18.08 2.25 2.01
N LYS A 92 -17.10 1.72 1.27
CA LYS A 92 -16.59 0.35 1.44
C LYS A 92 -15.93 0.16 2.81
N ARG A 93 -15.09 1.11 3.24
CA ARG A 93 -14.42 1.09 4.56
C ARG A 93 -15.44 1.17 5.71
N GLU A 94 -16.42 2.07 5.62
CA GLU A 94 -17.47 2.20 6.64
C GLU A 94 -18.35 0.95 6.74
N SER A 95 -18.77 0.40 5.60
CA SER A 95 -19.54 -0.85 5.55
C SER A 95 -18.74 -2.02 6.13
N ASN A 96 -17.46 -2.16 5.76
CA ASN A 96 -16.58 -3.19 6.30
C ASN A 96 -16.39 -3.02 7.83
N ARG A 97 -16.19 -1.78 8.31
CA ARG A 97 -16.09 -1.49 9.75
C ARG A 97 -17.34 -1.93 10.52
N LYS A 98 -18.54 -1.62 10.01
CA LYS A 98 -19.80 -2.05 10.62
C LYS A 98 -19.96 -3.57 10.62
N TYR A 99 -19.65 -4.22 9.49
CA TYR A 99 -19.69 -5.66 9.37
C TYR A 99 -18.74 -6.35 10.37
N MET A 100 -17.48 -5.90 10.43
CA MET A 100 -16.48 -6.45 11.37
C MET A 100 -16.86 -6.22 12.84
N LYS A 101 -17.49 -5.09 13.16
CA LYS A 101 -18.02 -4.83 14.51
C LYS A 101 -19.08 -5.87 14.89
N LYS A 102 -20.04 -6.15 14.00
CA LYS A 102 -21.09 -7.15 14.22
C LYS A 102 -20.52 -8.56 14.36
N ILE A 103 -19.51 -8.93 13.57
CA ILE A 103 -18.81 -10.21 13.70
C ILE A 103 -18.13 -10.32 15.07
N ARG A 104 -17.46 -9.26 15.53
CA ARG A 104 -16.80 -9.22 16.84
C ARG A 104 -17.79 -9.30 18.00
N GLU A 105 -18.93 -8.62 17.90
CA GLU A 105 -20.00 -8.67 18.91
C GLU A 105 -20.59 -10.07 19.04
N LYS A 106 -20.98 -10.70 17.92
CA LYS A 106 -21.47 -12.08 17.92
C LYS A 106 -20.47 -13.07 18.49
N SER A 107 -19.18 -12.90 18.17
CA SER A 107 -18.12 -13.76 18.72
C SER A 107 -17.97 -13.58 20.23
N LYS A 108 -18.12 -12.36 20.76
CA LYS A 108 -18.12 -12.11 22.21
C LYS A 108 -19.35 -12.71 22.89
N GLU A 109 -20.54 -12.52 22.32
CA GLU A 109 -21.79 -13.11 22.82
C GLU A 109 -21.68 -14.64 22.87
N PHE A 110 -21.18 -15.26 21.80
CA PHE A 110 -20.96 -16.71 21.77
C PHE A 110 -19.98 -17.17 22.85
N ALA A 111 -18.83 -16.49 23.00
CA ALA A 111 -17.85 -16.81 24.03
C ALA A 111 -18.37 -16.54 25.46
N GLU A 112 -19.30 -15.60 25.65
CA GLU A 112 -19.99 -15.39 26.92
C GLU A 112 -21.00 -16.50 27.22
N HIS A 113 -21.81 -16.89 26.24
CA HIS A 113 -22.73 -18.02 26.37
C HIS A 113 -21.99 -19.33 26.68
N GLU A 114 -20.86 -19.57 26.01
CA GLU A 114 -19.99 -20.72 26.25
C GLU A 114 -19.43 -20.70 27.69
N ARG A 115 -18.88 -19.57 28.15
CA ARG A 115 -18.41 -19.42 29.54
C ARG A 115 -19.52 -19.64 30.58
N ILE A 116 -20.71 -19.09 30.35
CA ILE A 116 -21.86 -19.28 31.26
C ILE A 116 -22.28 -20.75 31.28
N ALA A 117 -22.27 -21.45 30.15
CA ALA A 117 -22.60 -22.87 30.09
C ALA A 117 -21.57 -23.73 30.85
N GLU A 118 -20.27 -23.42 30.73
CA GLU A 118 -19.20 -24.08 31.48
C GLU A 118 -19.31 -23.83 32.99
N GLU A 119 -19.63 -22.61 33.41
CA GLU A 119 -19.85 -22.25 34.82
C GLU A 119 -21.06 -23.00 35.40
N LYS A 120 -22.19 -23.03 34.68
CA LYS A 120 -23.40 -23.76 35.10
C LYS A 120 -23.22 -25.28 35.11
N SER A 121 -22.42 -25.81 34.19
CA SER A 121 -22.01 -27.23 34.19
C SER A 121 -21.18 -27.55 35.43
N SER A 122 -20.24 -26.68 35.79
CA SER A 122 -19.37 -26.84 36.96
C SER A 122 -20.13 -26.77 38.29
N ASP A 123 -21.06 -25.82 38.44
CA ASP A 123 -21.92 -25.68 39.63
C ASP A 123 -22.84 -26.90 39.83
N SER A 124 -23.34 -27.47 38.73
CA SER A 124 -24.20 -28.66 38.77
C SER A 124 -23.45 -29.92 39.21
N ASN A 125 -22.20 -30.09 38.77
CA ASN A 125 -21.34 -31.21 39.16
C ASN A 125 -20.93 -31.15 40.64
N VAL A 126 -20.61 -29.96 41.18
CA VAL A 126 -20.31 -29.76 42.60
C VAL A 126 -21.51 -30.15 43.49
N CYS A 127 -22.73 -29.86 43.04
CA CYS A 127 -23.96 -30.16 43.79
C CYS A 127 -24.29 -31.67 43.80
N VAL A 128 -23.90 -32.43 42.77
CA VAL A 128 -24.09 -33.90 42.73
C VAL A 128 -23.13 -34.61 43.69
N GLU A 129 -21.87 -34.18 43.79
CA GLU A 129 -20.88 -34.80 44.69
C GLU A 129 -21.22 -34.64 46.18
N GLN A 130 -21.74 -33.46 46.58
CA GLN A 130 -22.17 -33.20 47.96
C GLN A 130 -23.41 -34.03 48.37
N ASN A 131 -24.25 -34.39 47.40
CA ASN A 131 -25.44 -35.22 47.64
C ASN A 131 -25.13 -36.74 47.67
N ALA A 132 -24.07 -37.19 47.00
CA ALA A 132 -23.61 -38.58 47.06
C ALA A 132 -22.96 -38.93 48.41
N THR A 133 -22.15 -38.01 48.95
CA THR A 133 -21.50 -38.15 50.26
C THR A 133 -22.50 -38.09 51.43
N SER A 134 -23.57 -37.30 51.30
CA SER A 134 -24.62 -37.19 52.33
C SER A 134 -25.53 -38.43 52.43
N LYS A 135 -25.74 -39.18 51.34
CA LYS A 135 -26.53 -40.43 51.35
C LYS A 135 -25.79 -41.61 51.99
N SER A 136 -24.46 -41.65 51.91
CA SER A 136 -23.63 -42.68 52.56
C SER A 136 -23.67 -42.57 54.11
N ASN A 137 -23.70 -41.35 54.65
CA ASN A 137 -23.75 -41.13 56.10
C ASN A 137 -25.14 -41.35 56.74
N ARG A 138 -26.24 -41.38 55.97
CA ARG A 138 -27.59 -41.65 56.50
C ARG A 138 -27.80 -43.13 56.87
N GLN A 139 -27.00 -44.04 56.31
CA GLN A 139 -27.14 -45.48 56.56
C GLN A 139 -26.31 -45.96 57.77
N LYS A 140 -25.38 -45.14 58.28
CA LYS A 140 -24.53 -45.46 59.45
C LYS A 140 -25.12 -45.12 60.82
N VAL A 141 -26.27 -44.45 60.91
CA VAL A 141 -26.91 -44.05 62.20
C VAL A 141 -27.99 -45.01 62.70
N LYS A 142 -28.18 -46.18 62.09
CA LYS A 142 -29.18 -47.19 62.51
C LYS A 142 -28.60 -48.47 63.14
N GLY A 143 -27.32 -48.47 63.52
CA GLY A 143 -26.62 -49.66 64.05
C GLY A 143 -26.23 -49.62 65.53
N GLU A 144 -26.68 -48.65 66.33
CA GLU A 144 -26.18 -48.47 67.70
C GLU A 144 -27.31 -48.29 68.74
N LYS A 145 -28.18 -49.29 68.84
CA LYS A 145 -28.94 -49.68 70.04
C LYS A 145 -29.11 -51.20 69.89
N ILE A 146 -28.67 -52.07 70.78
CA ILE A 146 -29.17 -52.33 72.15
C ILE A 146 -28.10 -53.23 72.83
N ALA A 147 -27.77 -52.91 74.08
CA ALA A 147 -27.27 -53.87 75.08
C ALA A 147 -28.45 -54.37 75.90
#